data_AF-A0A4S4FN78-F1
#
_entry.id   AF-A0A4S4FN78-F1
#
_cell.length_a   1.000
_cell.length_b   1.000
_cell.length_c   1.000
_cell.angle_alpha   90.00
_cell.angle_beta   90.00
_cell.angle_gamma   90.00
#
_symmetry.space_group_name_H-M   'P 1'
#
loop_
_entity.id
_entity.type
_entity.pdbx_description
1 polymer ?
#
loop_
_entity_poly.entity_id
_entity_poly.type
_entity_poly.pdbx_seq_one_letter_code
_entity_poly.pdbx_strand_id
1 'polypeptide(L)'
;MSLPTDAVDHVSCANGIQRVVIRHDGKIMSLGTTERTFNRGQRRAIIARDGGCIICGEAAWACEVHHHIGWARDRRTHVDNGVLLCWFHHRTIDTSGWRIRMVEGCPQVMPPPWLGPQVWMPTRGSATRRIAALAERLRQ
;
A
#
# COMPACT_ATOMS: atom_id res chain seq x y z
N MET A 1 -5.98 31.66 -8.62
CA MET A 1 -4.79 31.64 -9.49
C MET A 1 -4.59 30.20 -9.95
N SER A 2 -5.01 29.87 -11.17
CA SER A 2 -4.88 28.54 -11.76
C SER A 2 -3.65 28.52 -12.67
N LEU A 3 -2.78 27.52 -12.50
CA LEU A 3 -1.64 27.33 -13.39
C LEU A 3 -2.07 26.57 -14.66
N PRO A 4 -1.52 26.91 -15.84
CA PRO A 4 -1.69 26.13 -17.06
C PRO A 4 -1.12 24.72 -16.91
N THR A 5 -1.76 23.72 -17.51
CA THR A 5 -1.38 22.31 -17.41
C THR A 5 0.02 22.05 -17.96
N ASP A 6 0.42 22.75 -19.02
CA ASP A 6 1.75 22.66 -19.61
C ASP A 6 2.84 23.11 -18.64
N ALA A 7 2.58 24.16 -17.85
CA ALA A 7 3.52 24.65 -16.83
C ALA A 7 3.65 23.64 -15.68
N VAL A 8 2.56 22.96 -15.32
CA VAL A 8 2.55 21.87 -14.33
C VAL A 8 3.40 20.70 -14.83
N ASP A 9 3.23 20.30 -16.09
CA ASP A 9 4.00 19.22 -16.71
C ASP A 9 5.49 19.59 -16.79
N HIS A 10 5.82 20.82 -17.18
CA HIS A 10 7.21 21.26 -17.31
C HIS A 10 7.95 21.27 -15.97
N VAL A 11 7.31 21.74 -14.90
CA VAL A 11 7.86 21.73 -13.53
C VAL A 11 7.93 20.30 -12.98
N SER A 12 6.97 19.45 -13.33
CA SER A 12 6.96 18.04 -12.92
C SER A 12 8.15 17.24 -13.45
N CYS A 13 8.59 17.54 -14.67
CA CYS A 13 9.76 16.89 -15.29
C CYS A 13 11.07 17.22 -14.55
N ALA A 14 11.17 18.42 -13.96
CA ALA A 14 12.38 18.87 -13.27
C ALA A 14 12.45 18.41 -11.80
N ASN A 15 11.31 18.41 -11.08
CA ASN A 15 11.31 18.26 -9.62
C ASN A 15 10.42 17.12 -9.08
N GLY A 16 9.72 16.39 -9.95
CA GLY A 16 8.73 15.39 -9.55
C GLY A 16 7.47 16.01 -8.90
N ILE A 17 6.39 15.24 -8.81
CA ILE A 17 5.14 15.69 -8.17
C ILE A 17 4.95 14.93 -6.85
N GLN A 18 4.93 15.66 -5.75
CA GLN A 18 4.55 15.11 -4.45
C GLN A 18 3.05 15.28 -4.22
N ARG A 19 2.31 14.17 -4.18
CA ARG A 19 0.86 14.20 -3.96
C ARG A 19 0.53 14.26 -2.48
N VAL A 20 -0.37 15.17 -2.12
CA VAL A 20 -1.02 15.26 -0.80
C VAL A 20 -2.51 15.03 -0.99
N VAL A 21 -3.09 14.11 -0.23
CA VAL A 21 -4.55 13.93 -0.17
C VAL A 21 -5.06 14.62 1.09
N ILE A 22 -5.96 15.58 0.91
CA ILE A 22 -6.55 16.37 1.99
C ILE A 22 -8.05 16.07 2.00
N ARG A 23 -8.60 15.76 3.18
CA ARG A 23 -10.03 15.57 3.39
C ARG A 23 -10.75 16.94 3.41
N HIS A 24 -12.05 16.95 3.19
CA HIS A 24 -12.87 18.17 3.18
C HIS A 24 -12.78 19.00 4.48
N ASP A 25 -12.41 18.38 5.60
CA ASP A 25 -12.20 19.02 6.91
C ASP A 25 -10.77 19.60 7.09
N GLY A 26 -9.95 19.58 6.03
CA GLY A 26 -8.58 20.07 6.04
C GLY A 26 -7.54 19.06 6.54
N LYS A 27 -7.94 17.84 6.92
CA LYS A 27 -7.01 16.83 7.42
C LYS A 27 -6.19 16.20 6.29
N ILE A 28 -4.86 16.18 6.43
CA ILE A 28 -3.98 15.45 5.53
C ILE A 28 -4.18 13.94 5.76
N MET A 29 -4.68 13.26 4.73
CA MET A 29 -4.96 11.82 4.72
C MET A 29 -3.76 11.00 4.22
N SER A 30 -3.02 11.50 3.22
CA SER A 30 -1.83 10.83 2.72
C SER A 30 -0.83 11.79 2.09
N LEU A 31 0.44 11.41 2.16
CA LEU A 31 1.57 12.14 1.60
C LEU A 31 2.48 11.13 0.87
N GLY A 32 2.64 11.33 -0.44
CA GLY A 32 3.58 10.56 -1.26
C GLY A 32 5.01 11.09 -1.15
N THR A 33 5.96 10.36 -1.72
CA THR A 33 7.31 10.85 -2.05
C THR A 33 7.56 10.73 -3.55
N THR A 34 8.42 11.59 -4.08
CA THR A 34 8.95 11.52 -5.45
C THR A 34 10.02 10.43 -5.60
N GLU A 35 10.56 9.94 -4.48
CA GLU A 35 11.52 8.85 -4.47
C GLU A 35 10.89 7.51 -4.85
N ARG A 36 11.71 6.65 -5.46
CA ARG A 36 11.31 5.27 -5.76
C ARG A 36 11.15 4.42 -4.51
N THR A 37 11.94 4.65 -3.49
CA THR A 37 11.95 3.84 -2.26
C THR A 37 11.05 4.44 -1.19
N PHE A 38 10.40 3.57 -0.42
CA PHE A 38 9.62 4.00 0.74
C PHE A 38 10.54 4.59 1.79
N ASN A 39 10.24 5.81 2.24
CA ASN A 39 11.00 6.42 3.31
C ASN A 39 10.73 5.71 4.66
N ARG A 40 11.53 6.04 5.69
CA ARG A 40 11.44 5.39 7.00
C ARG A 40 10.05 5.51 7.65
N GLY A 41 9.38 6.65 7.50
CA GLY A 41 8.04 6.89 8.04
C GLY A 41 6.98 6.03 7.35
N GLN A 42 7.03 5.99 6.01
CA GLN A 42 6.14 5.16 5.20
C GLN A 42 6.35 3.68 5.51
N ARG A 43 7.60 3.21 5.59
CA ARG A 43 7.92 1.83 5.96
C ARG A 43 7.37 1.46 7.33
N ARG A 44 7.51 2.33 8.33
CA ARG A 44 6.93 2.12 9.68
C ARG A 44 5.41 2.04 9.64
N ALA A 45 4.75 2.92 8.89
CA ALA A 45 3.30 2.90 8.74
C ALA A 45 2.81 1.60 8.09
N ILE A 46 3.51 1.14 7.04
CA ILE A 46 3.20 -0.12 6.36
C ILE A 46 3.43 -1.31 7.29
N ILE A 47 4.52 -1.34 8.06
CA ILE A 47 4.78 -2.40 9.06
C ILE A 47 3.66 -2.44 10.11
N ALA A 48 3.26 -1.28 10.66
CA ALA A 48 2.19 -1.21 11.64
C ALA A 48 0.85 -1.66 11.06
N ARG A 49 0.58 -1.32 9.79
CA ARG A 49 -0.66 -1.69 9.11
C ARG A 49 -0.72 -3.18 8.77
N ASP A 50 0.37 -3.76 8.27
CA ASP A 50 0.38 -5.12 7.68
C ASP A 50 0.78 -6.19 8.70
N GLY A 51 1.59 -5.83 9.72
CA GLY A 51 2.06 -6.72 10.78
C GLY A 51 3.12 -7.74 10.36
N GLY A 52 3.14 -8.12 9.08
CA GLY A 52 4.04 -9.12 8.50
C GLY A 52 3.70 -9.33 7.03
N CYS A 53 4.21 -10.41 6.44
CA CYS A 53 3.89 -10.78 5.06
C CYS A 53 2.37 -10.96 4.92
N ILE A 54 1.76 -10.21 4.00
CA ILE A 54 0.31 -10.19 3.85
C ILE A 54 -0.29 -11.51 3.35
N ILE A 55 0.56 -12.43 2.85
CA ILE A 55 0.17 -13.75 2.34
C ILE A 55 0.34 -14.84 3.39
N CYS A 56 1.57 -15.05 3.90
CA CYS A 56 1.88 -16.16 4.81
C CYS A 56 1.95 -15.77 6.30
N GLY A 57 1.96 -14.47 6.63
CA GLY A 57 2.09 -14.00 8.01
C GLY A 57 3.50 -14.01 8.58
N GLU A 58 4.53 -14.24 7.76
CA GLU A 58 5.95 -14.11 8.14
C GLU A 58 6.21 -12.77 8.83
N ALA A 59 7.10 -12.76 9.82
CA ALA A 59 7.32 -11.59 10.65
C ALA A 59 7.84 -10.39 9.85
N ALA A 60 7.44 -9.18 10.24
CA ALA A 60 7.76 -7.95 9.50
C ALA A 60 9.28 -7.68 9.35
N TRP A 61 10.11 -8.18 10.26
CA TRP A 61 11.57 -8.04 10.17
C TRP A 61 12.19 -8.86 9.03
N ALA A 62 11.51 -9.92 8.59
CA ALA A 62 11.88 -10.74 7.43
C ALA A 62 11.15 -10.31 6.14
N CYS A 63 10.53 -9.13 6.15
CA CYS A 63 9.73 -8.60 5.05
C CYS A 63 10.35 -7.37 4.38
N GLU A 64 10.08 -7.27 3.09
CA GLU A 64 10.37 -6.12 2.25
C GLU A 64 9.07 -5.41 1.88
N VAL A 65 9.16 -4.11 1.62
CA VAL A 65 8.00 -3.33 1.16
C VAL A 65 7.94 -3.43 -0.36
N HIS A 66 6.80 -3.88 -0.86
CA HIS A 66 6.52 -4.05 -2.27
C HIS A 66 5.48 -3.03 -2.76
N HIS A 67 5.68 -2.43 -3.94
CA HIS A 67 4.64 -1.62 -4.60
C HIS A 67 3.62 -2.53 -5.27
N HIS A 68 2.38 -2.61 -4.77
CA HIS A 68 1.35 -3.45 -5.41
C HIS A 68 0.95 -2.94 -6.81
N ILE A 69 1.06 -1.63 -7.05
CA ILE A 69 1.06 -1.02 -8.37
C ILE A 69 2.51 -0.64 -8.64
N GLY A 70 3.16 -1.40 -9.52
CA GLY A 70 4.58 -1.23 -9.83
C GLY A 70 4.97 0.23 -10.07
N TRP A 71 6.09 0.65 -9.47
CA TRP A 71 6.50 2.05 -9.45
C TRP A 71 6.62 2.67 -10.85
N ALA A 72 7.04 1.92 -11.87
CA ALA A 72 7.12 2.43 -13.24
C ALA A 72 5.77 2.92 -13.80
N ARG A 73 4.65 2.35 -13.32
CA ARG A 73 3.29 2.68 -13.76
C ARG A 73 2.69 3.84 -12.97
N ASP A 74 2.86 3.87 -11.65
CA ASP A 74 2.27 4.90 -10.80
C ASP A 74 3.20 6.11 -10.59
N ARG A 75 4.52 5.89 -10.67
CA ARG A 75 5.60 6.83 -10.29
C ARG A 75 5.44 7.44 -8.90
N ARG A 76 4.62 6.80 -8.05
CA ARG A 76 4.27 7.29 -6.71
C ARG A 76 4.63 6.26 -5.67
N THR A 77 5.22 6.77 -4.59
CA THR A 77 5.54 5.98 -3.42
C THR A 77 4.76 6.57 -2.24
N HIS A 78 3.71 5.88 -1.84
CA HIS A 78 2.87 6.24 -0.70
C HIS A 78 2.39 4.98 0.03
N VAL A 79 2.01 5.10 1.30
CA VAL A 79 1.62 3.98 2.16
C VAL A 79 0.52 3.11 1.53
N ASP A 80 -0.41 3.71 0.79
CA ASP A 80 -1.49 2.99 0.10
C ASP A 80 -1.04 2.21 -1.15
N ASN A 81 0.21 2.35 -1.58
CA ASN A 81 0.79 1.54 -2.66
C ASN A 81 1.78 0.49 -2.14
N GLY A 82 2.28 0.64 -0.92
CA GLY A 82 3.24 -0.31 -0.35
C GLY A 82 2.53 -1.41 0.42
N VAL A 83 3.04 -2.64 0.36
CA VAL A 83 2.60 -3.78 1.19
C VAL A 83 3.82 -4.59 1.67
N LEU A 84 3.72 -5.26 2.82
CA LEU A 84 4.77 -6.17 3.28
C LEU A 84 4.67 -7.55 2.64
N LEU A 85 5.79 -8.01 2.08
CA LEU A 85 5.99 -9.38 1.60
C LEU A 85 7.30 -9.94 2.15
N CYS A 86 7.30 -11.21 2.56
CA CYS A 86 8.56 -11.90 2.85
C CYS A 86 9.39 -12.07 1.58
N TRP A 87 10.69 -12.34 1.72
CA TRP A 87 11.60 -12.50 0.58
C TRP A 87 11.05 -13.42 -0.53
N PHE A 88 10.48 -14.57 -0.16
CA PHE A 88 9.91 -15.53 -1.11
C PHE A 88 8.73 -14.93 -1.90
N HIS A 89 7.74 -14.37 -1.20
CA HIS A 89 6.56 -13.79 -1.86
C HIS A 89 6.91 -12.51 -2.61
N HIS A 90 7.87 -11.73 -2.14
CA HIS A 90 8.28 -10.50 -2.82
C HIS A 90 8.85 -10.80 -4.22
N ARG A 91 9.66 -11.85 -4.36
CA ARG A 91 10.26 -12.24 -5.64
C ARG A 91 9.32 -13.02 -6.57
N THR A 92 8.29 -13.63 -6.01
CA THR A 92 7.37 -14.49 -6.76
C THR A 92 6.02 -13.85 -7.01
N ILE A 93 5.75 -12.64 -6.50
CA ILE A 93 4.41 -12.05 -6.59
C ILE A 93 3.90 -11.91 -8.02
N ASP A 94 4.78 -11.58 -8.97
CA ASP A 94 4.42 -11.40 -10.37
C ASP A 94 4.15 -12.72 -11.11
N THR A 95 4.63 -13.86 -10.60
CA THR A 95 4.56 -15.17 -11.27
C THR A 95 3.76 -16.23 -10.53
N SER A 96 3.56 -16.05 -9.22
CA SER A 96 2.89 -17.02 -8.34
C SER A 96 1.37 -17.07 -8.51
N GLY A 97 0.79 -16.16 -9.30
CA GLY A 97 -0.64 -16.03 -9.51
C GLY A 97 -1.40 -15.40 -8.33
N TRP A 98 -0.70 -15.02 -7.26
CA TRP A 98 -1.26 -14.21 -6.18
C TRP A 98 -1.61 -12.81 -6.71
N ARG A 99 -2.76 -12.29 -6.28
CA ARG A 99 -3.18 -10.93 -6.63
C ARG A 99 -3.37 -10.11 -5.37
N ILE A 100 -2.96 -8.84 -5.43
CA ILE A 100 -3.05 -7.89 -4.33
C ILE A 100 -3.92 -6.71 -4.77
N ARG A 101 -4.78 -6.24 -3.88
CA ARG A 101 -5.48 -4.96 -4.03
C ARG A 101 -5.53 -4.22 -2.71
N MET A 102 -5.74 -2.91 -2.79
CA MET A 102 -5.91 -2.04 -1.64
C MET A 102 -7.36 -1.57 -1.58
N VAL A 103 -7.99 -1.71 -0.42
CA VAL A 103 -9.39 -1.30 -0.16
C VAL A 103 -9.40 -0.49 1.13
N GLU A 104 -9.78 0.78 1.06
CA GLU A 104 -9.81 1.69 2.22
C GLU A 104 -8.47 1.67 3.00
N GLY A 105 -7.36 1.76 2.28
CA GLY A 105 -6.00 1.71 2.83
C GLY A 105 -5.55 0.35 3.34
N CYS A 106 -6.40 -0.69 3.30
CA CYS A 106 -6.08 -2.04 3.77
C CYS A 106 -5.81 -3.01 2.62
N PRO A 107 -4.75 -3.83 2.70
CA PRO A 107 -4.49 -4.85 1.69
C PRO A 107 -5.52 -5.98 1.75
N GLN A 108 -5.79 -6.53 0.58
CA GLN A 108 -6.49 -7.79 0.37
C GLN A 108 -5.70 -8.64 -0.63
N VAL A 109 -5.71 -9.94 -0.41
CA VAL A 109 -5.01 -10.93 -1.24
C VAL A 109 -6.00 -11.90 -1.84
N MET A 110 -5.72 -12.37 -3.04
CA MET A 110 -6.44 -13.46 -3.68
C MET A 110 -5.42 -14.53 -4.09
N PRO A 111 -5.62 -15.79 -3.68
CA PRO A 111 -4.72 -16.89 -4.02
C PRO A 111 -4.78 -17.20 -5.51
N PRO A 112 -3.84 -17.96 -6.06
CA PRO A 112 -3.99 -18.54 -7.39
C PRO A 112 -5.04 -19.69 -7.42
N PRO A 113 -5.62 -20.03 -8.59
CA PRO A 113 -6.73 -20.98 -8.70
C PRO A 113 -6.44 -22.38 -8.15
N TRP A 114 -5.19 -22.82 -8.24
CA TRP A 114 -4.76 -24.14 -7.77
C TRP A 114 -4.55 -24.21 -6.26
N LEU A 115 -4.50 -23.07 -5.56
CA LEU A 115 -4.31 -23.02 -4.11
C LEU A 115 -5.63 -22.83 -3.36
N GLY A 116 -6.65 -22.27 -3.99
CA GLY A 116 -7.97 -22.11 -3.37
C GLY A 116 -8.94 -21.24 -4.18
N PRO A 117 -10.10 -20.93 -3.59
CA PRO A 117 -11.11 -20.11 -4.23
C PRO A 117 -10.57 -18.74 -4.66
N GLN A 118 -10.95 -18.29 -5.85
CA GLN A 118 -10.62 -16.96 -6.39
C GLN A 118 -11.45 -15.86 -5.73
N VAL A 119 -11.29 -15.72 -4.41
CA VAL A 119 -12.02 -14.75 -3.59
C VAL A 119 -11.02 -13.82 -2.92
N TRP A 120 -11.32 -12.54 -2.91
CA TRP A 120 -10.54 -11.53 -2.21
C TRP A 120 -10.70 -11.69 -0.71
N MET A 121 -9.58 -11.94 -0.04
CA MET A 121 -9.54 -12.15 1.39
C MET A 121 -8.82 -11.02 2.11
N PRO A 122 -9.28 -10.68 3.33
CA PRO A 122 -8.54 -9.82 4.23
C PRO A 122 -7.17 -10.42 4.59
N THR A 123 -6.14 -9.58 4.69
CA THR A 123 -4.83 -10.03 5.17
C THR A 123 -4.89 -10.43 6.64
N ARG A 124 -4.10 -11.46 6.99
CA ARG A 124 -4.15 -12.11 8.31
C ARG A 124 -3.56 -11.27 9.44
N GLY A 125 -2.68 -10.30 9.13
CA GLY A 125 -1.89 -9.56 10.12
C GLY A 125 -2.30 -8.11 10.40
N SER A 126 -3.34 -7.57 9.75
CA SER A 126 -3.56 -6.12 9.79
C SER A 126 -4.09 -5.61 11.13
N ALA A 127 -3.25 -4.89 11.88
CA ALA A 127 -3.63 -4.26 13.15
C ALA A 127 -4.74 -3.22 12.96
N THR A 128 -4.68 -2.44 11.88
CA THR A 128 -5.71 -1.45 11.52
C THR A 128 -7.07 -2.12 11.35
N ARG A 129 -7.13 -3.28 10.70
CA ARG A 129 -8.38 -4.06 10.59
C ARG A 129 -8.86 -4.55 11.96
N ARG A 130 -7.96 -5.06 12.81
CA ARG A 130 -8.34 -5.52 14.17
C ARG A 130 -8.94 -4.38 15.00
N ILE A 131 -8.36 -3.19 14.92
CA ILE A 131 -8.87 -1.99 15.58
C ILE A 131 -10.23 -1.57 15.00
N ALA A 132 -10.37 -1.55 13.67
CA ALA A 132 -11.63 -1.20 13.02
C ALA A 132 -12.75 -2.19 13.38
N ALA A 133 -12.46 -3.50 13.39
CA ALA A 133 -13.40 -4.53 13.79
C ALA A 133 -13.80 -4.42 15.27
N LEU A 134 -12.84 -4.10 16.15
CA LEU A 134 -13.14 -3.84 17.56
C LEU A 134 -14.04 -2.60 17.72
N ALA A 135 -13.71 -1.51 17.03
CA ALA A 135 -14.49 -0.28 17.06
C ALA A 135 -15.94 -0.49 16.58
N GLU A 136 -16.15 -1.35 15.57
CA GLU A 136 -17.48 -1.73 15.11
C GLU A 136 -18.25 -2.53 16.17
N ARG A 137 -17.60 -3.50 16.81
CA ARG A 137 -18.23 -4.30 17.88
C ARG A 137 -18.60 -3.47 19.11
N LEU A 138 -17.85 -2.41 19.41
CA LEU A 138 -18.13 -1.49 20.51
C LEU A 138 -19.25 -0.49 20.21
N ARG A 139 -19.67 -0.36 18.93
CA ARG A 139 -20.80 0.48 18.52
C ARG A 139 -22.14 -0.26 18.54
N GLN A 140 -22.13 -1.57 18.73
CA GLN A 140 -23.29 -2.46 18.84
C GLN A 140 -23.63 -2.69 20.31
#